data_AF-A0A5C6RLL5-F1
#
_entry.id   AF-A0A5C6RLL5-F1
#
_cell.length_a   1.000
_cell.length_b   1.000
_cell.length_c   1.000
_cell.angle_alpha   90.00
_cell.angle_beta   90.00
_cell.angle_gamma   90.00
#
_symmetry.space_group_name_H-M   'P 1'
#
loop_
_entity.id
_entity.type
_entity.pdbx_description
1 polymer ?
#
loop_
_entity_poly.entity_id
_entity_poly.type
_entity_poly.pdbx_seq_one_letter_code
_entity_poly.pdbx_strand_id
1 'polypeptide(L)'
;MMRILPIACWPAIAVFCLLPSATAFCQSPSNGGFNNVESRPCPYHAETEVRWPVDWAIYQTTNGLWDGPIDSSRCISVEGGGFNPVIPLSQVDPGLPLFIRSTNINSSALQPNFTYLATSSVQPATGAILQTGNDCAGELCSGIKTIVNIPAEEPGERAARAYSGSLDSDPVFAYIEACITTERFESQFLEEFIIKFTFEPGADLAGEDISLFYSGVEPPWGGVDTFSTIVFPEWTNTGTVHEGHIIDVIPPQSFGAVYLGLYADTTYPGPQAISYIEAFPEEEAPLPQVLNLVTDDFASLYFQPFTQLRGGLAAGSDSLRHEVNIISNGASYCIGSIIDLVFDGTVNFVYQGGQLNFNGPTSCLMFLNGSELRVGDGQSLHYGSDGEGILGLGLGSWLVLGKGSRMEVNNRVVLWNHELSPGNQAYVALGPGQELVFGPRSSLERIGFTEEGIMLNVYMNGGHLDDTHLSPAEQALIKRIYPPQGEPSPLQPVISPNPSGQVLSWSVHLPFPQEVRWEVCNLLGQPLLAGEEQGLPGRHTVATPLGLPAGSYVLTIASGGAIESLPFICQP
;
A
#
# COMPACT_ATOMS: atom_id res chain seq x y z
N MET A 1 -47.74 16.02 -24.68
CA MET A 1 -47.30 17.40 -24.97
C MET A 1 -45.94 17.58 -24.31
N MET A 2 -44.81 17.18 -24.88
CA MET A 2 -44.26 17.41 -26.21
C MET A 2 -44.20 18.91 -26.55
N ARG A 3 -43.08 19.53 -26.18
CA ARG A 3 -42.45 20.58 -26.96
C ARG A 3 -40.99 20.21 -27.16
N ILE A 4 -40.60 20.33 -28.40
CA ILE A 4 -39.40 19.84 -29.05
C ILE A 4 -38.78 21.06 -29.76
N LEU A 5 -37.43 21.05 -29.80
CA LEU A 5 -36.49 21.77 -30.70
C LEU A 5 -36.21 23.28 -30.47
N PRO A 6 -35.01 23.80 -30.87
CA PRO A 6 -33.99 23.17 -31.72
C PRO A 6 -32.51 23.20 -31.28
N ILE A 7 -31.81 22.21 -31.84
CA ILE A 7 -30.42 22.06 -32.31
C ILE A 7 -29.59 23.35 -32.45
N ALA A 8 -28.33 23.30 -31.99
CA ALA A 8 -27.19 23.89 -32.69
C ALA A 8 -25.94 23.02 -32.51
N CYS A 9 -25.41 22.51 -33.63
CA CYS A 9 -24.11 21.85 -33.76
C CYS A 9 -23.00 22.88 -34.04
N TRP A 10 -21.85 22.70 -33.39
CA TRP A 10 -20.45 22.95 -33.85
C TRP A 10 -20.00 24.40 -34.12
N PRO A 11 -18.68 24.74 -34.16
CA PRO A 11 -17.47 23.90 -34.05
C PRO A 11 -16.37 24.42 -33.06
N ALA A 12 -15.30 23.63 -32.95
CA ALA A 12 -14.00 24.01 -32.39
C ALA A 12 -13.46 25.34 -32.95
N ILE A 13 -13.09 26.28 -32.08
CA ILE A 13 -12.08 27.31 -32.36
C ILE A 13 -11.28 27.54 -31.07
N ALA A 14 -9.97 27.38 -31.22
CA ALA A 14 -8.94 27.65 -30.23
C ALA A 14 -9.12 29.01 -29.54
N VAL A 15 -9.16 28.98 -28.20
CA VAL A 15 -8.75 30.12 -27.38
C VAL A 15 -7.36 29.82 -26.86
N PHE A 16 -6.41 29.85 -27.79
CA PHE A 16 -5.01 30.09 -27.51
C PHE A 16 -4.86 31.61 -27.44
N CYS A 17 -4.78 32.18 -26.24
CA CYS A 17 -4.05 33.42 -25.98
C CYS A 17 -4.15 33.85 -24.51
N LEU A 18 -2.95 34.07 -23.94
CA LEU A 18 -2.65 34.82 -22.70
C LEU A 18 -2.66 34.05 -21.38
N LEU A 19 -1.90 32.95 -21.33
CA LEU A 19 -1.05 32.65 -20.18
C LEU A 19 0.41 32.68 -20.66
N PRO A 20 1.25 33.65 -20.22
CA PRO A 20 2.68 33.53 -20.43
C PRO A 20 3.20 32.44 -19.49
N SER A 21 4.08 31.56 -20.00
CA SER A 21 5.00 30.64 -19.27
C SER A 21 4.52 29.28 -18.72
N ALA A 22 3.41 28.69 -19.17
CA ALA A 22 3.13 27.27 -18.87
C ALA A 22 3.79 26.25 -19.82
N THR A 23 4.40 26.69 -20.94
CA THR A 23 4.90 25.79 -21.99
C THR A 23 6.36 25.34 -21.85
N ALA A 24 7.02 25.59 -20.71
CA ALA A 24 8.45 25.31 -20.55
C ALA A 24 8.78 24.02 -19.76
N PHE A 25 7.78 23.28 -19.26
CA PHE A 25 8.02 22.28 -18.21
C PHE A 25 7.61 20.84 -18.56
N CYS A 26 7.11 20.56 -19.77
CA CYS A 26 6.82 19.18 -20.19
C CYS A 26 8.00 18.58 -20.95
N GLN A 27 8.49 17.42 -20.52
CA GLN A 27 9.23 16.52 -21.40
C GLN A 27 8.26 15.51 -21.99
N SER A 28 8.17 15.42 -23.30
CA SER A 28 7.43 14.34 -23.94
C SER A 28 8.34 13.65 -24.95
N PRO A 29 8.13 12.35 -25.21
CA PRO A 29 8.62 11.76 -26.44
C PRO A 29 8.28 12.67 -27.61
N SER A 30 9.23 12.90 -28.49
CA SER A 30 8.91 13.62 -29.72
C SER A 30 7.80 12.85 -30.45
N ASN A 31 6.84 13.59 -31.01
CA ASN A 31 5.66 13.00 -31.64
C ASN A 31 4.83 12.10 -30.69
N GLY A 32 4.68 12.46 -29.42
CA GLY A 32 3.89 11.71 -28.43
C GLY A 32 2.42 11.47 -28.79
N GLY A 33 1.83 12.29 -29.66
CA GLY A 33 0.48 12.04 -30.23
C GLY A 33 0.46 11.09 -31.44
N PHE A 34 1.61 10.52 -31.81
CA PHE A 34 1.80 9.59 -32.94
C PHE A 34 1.33 10.10 -34.32
N ASN A 35 1.06 11.40 -34.46
CA ASN A 35 0.44 12.02 -35.63
C ASN A 35 1.33 12.00 -36.88
N ASN A 36 2.65 12.04 -36.69
CA ASN A 36 3.62 12.03 -37.78
C ASN A 36 4.15 10.61 -37.96
N VAL A 37 3.95 10.05 -39.15
CA VAL A 37 4.45 8.72 -39.52
C VAL A 37 5.36 8.83 -40.74
N GLU A 38 6.47 8.10 -40.73
CA GLU A 38 7.42 8.05 -41.84
C GLU A 38 7.57 6.63 -42.36
N SER A 39 7.84 6.51 -43.67
CA SER A 39 8.22 5.24 -44.28
C SER A 39 9.73 5.13 -44.26
N ARG A 40 10.26 4.01 -43.78
CA ARG A 40 11.69 3.72 -43.74
C ARG A 40 11.97 2.24 -43.98
N PRO A 41 13.16 1.86 -44.45
CA PRO A 41 13.56 0.46 -44.48
C PRO A 41 13.50 -0.14 -43.08
N CYS A 42 12.99 -1.36 -42.96
CA CYS A 42 13.02 -2.10 -41.71
C CYS A 42 14.48 -2.27 -41.27
N PRO A 43 14.84 -1.96 -40.00
CA PRO A 43 16.23 -2.00 -39.56
C PRO A 43 16.93 -3.35 -39.73
N TYR A 44 16.16 -4.45 -39.80
CA TYR A 44 16.68 -5.82 -39.90
C TYR A 44 16.44 -6.48 -41.27
N HIS A 45 15.57 -5.88 -42.10
CA HIS A 45 15.27 -6.32 -43.46
C HIS A 45 15.18 -5.11 -44.39
N ALA A 46 16.32 -4.67 -44.92
CA ALA A 46 16.42 -3.45 -45.72
C ALA A 46 15.57 -3.45 -47.01
N GLU A 47 15.09 -4.61 -47.45
CA GLU A 47 14.20 -4.77 -48.61
C GLU A 47 12.71 -4.60 -48.25
N THR A 48 12.37 -4.54 -46.97
CA THR A 48 11.01 -4.35 -46.46
C THR A 48 10.87 -2.92 -45.95
N GLU A 49 9.89 -2.17 -46.46
CA GLU A 49 9.54 -0.87 -45.86
C GLU A 49 8.57 -1.04 -44.70
N VAL A 50 8.80 -0.28 -43.63
CA VAL A 50 7.87 -0.12 -42.51
C VAL A 50 7.45 1.33 -42.39
N ARG A 51 6.24 1.55 -41.88
CA ARG A 51 5.76 2.86 -41.47
C ARG A 51 5.73 2.91 -39.95
N TRP A 52 6.53 3.80 -39.36
CA TRP A 52 6.58 4.01 -37.91
C TRP A 52 6.23 5.46 -37.59
N PRO A 53 5.65 5.74 -36.41
CA PRO A 53 5.62 7.10 -35.88
C PRO A 53 7.06 7.63 -35.81
N VAL A 54 7.28 8.85 -36.28
CA VAL A 54 8.59 9.52 -36.22
C VAL A 54 9.09 9.46 -34.78
N ASP A 55 10.36 9.09 -34.58
CA ASP A 55 11.02 8.95 -33.27
C ASP A 55 10.55 7.80 -32.35
N TRP A 56 9.70 6.91 -32.86
CA TRP A 56 9.29 5.69 -32.17
C TRP A 56 9.74 4.44 -32.91
N ALA A 57 10.14 3.41 -32.17
CA ALA A 57 10.42 2.07 -32.65
C ALA A 57 9.32 1.10 -32.22
N ILE A 58 8.95 0.18 -33.10
CA ILE A 58 7.96 -0.88 -32.84
C ILE A 58 8.62 -2.23 -33.12
N TYR A 59 8.71 -3.09 -32.11
CA TYR A 59 9.46 -4.35 -32.22
C TYR A 59 9.03 -5.41 -31.19
N GLN A 60 9.50 -6.64 -31.38
CA GLN A 60 9.46 -7.72 -30.39
C GLN A 60 10.90 -8.14 -30.06
N THR A 61 11.10 -8.75 -28.89
CA THR A 61 12.40 -9.31 -28.49
C THR A 61 12.29 -10.81 -28.26
N THR A 62 13.40 -11.51 -28.47
CA THR A 62 13.48 -12.97 -28.38
C THR A 62 13.40 -13.51 -26.96
N ASN A 63 13.58 -12.65 -25.94
CA ASN A 63 13.54 -13.00 -24.52
C ASN A 63 12.40 -12.29 -23.76
N GLY A 64 11.56 -11.52 -24.44
CA GLY A 64 10.45 -10.78 -23.84
C GLY A 64 10.85 -9.60 -22.95
N LEU A 65 12.13 -9.18 -22.95
CA LEU A 65 12.61 -7.96 -22.28
C LEU A 65 12.66 -6.80 -23.28
N TRP A 66 12.34 -5.59 -22.83
CA TRP A 66 12.31 -4.39 -23.68
C TRP A 66 13.70 -4.02 -24.24
N ASP A 67 14.76 -4.31 -23.50
CA ASP A 67 16.18 -4.12 -23.85
C ASP A 67 16.85 -5.41 -24.38
N GLY A 68 16.05 -6.45 -24.61
CA GLY A 68 16.54 -7.73 -25.08
C GLY A 68 16.94 -7.75 -26.56
N PRO A 69 17.53 -8.87 -27.04
CA PRO A 69 17.84 -9.04 -28.45
C PRO A 69 16.57 -9.01 -29.30
N ILE A 70 16.52 -8.06 -30.24
CA ILE A 70 15.36 -7.84 -31.11
C ILE A 70 15.13 -9.05 -32.02
N ASP A 71 13.87 -9.45 -32.15
CA ASP A 71 13.46 -10.45 -33.12
C ASP A 71 13.56 -9.86 -34.53
N SER A 72 14.69 -10.14 -35.17
CA SER A 72 14.98 -9.68 -36.53
C SER A 72 14.16 -10.37 -37.61
N SER A 73 13.35 -11.40 -37.31
CA SER A 73 12.58 -12.15 -38.31
C SER A 73 11.29 -11.46 -38.78
N ARG A 74 10.90 -10.36 -38.11
CA ARG A 74 9.64 -9.65 -38.35
C ARG A 74 9.88 -8.14 -38.46
N CYS A 75 9.06 -7.50 -39.28
CA CYS A 75 9.02 -6.05 -39.44
C CYS A 75 7.61 -5.57 -39.19
N ILE A 76 7.35 -5.04 -38.01
CA ILE A 76 6.02 -4.61 -37.56
C ILE A 76 5.80 -3.18 -38.05
N SER A 77 4.75 -2.95 -38.82
CA SER A 77 4.42 -1.63 -39.37
C SER A 77 3.07 -1.16 -38.83
N VAL A 78 2.89 0.16 -38.74
CA VAL A 78 1.55 0.76 -38.53
C VAL A 78 0.83 0.92 -39.86
N GLU A 79 -0.50 0.89 -39.81
CA GLU A 79 -1.42 1.28 -40.86
C GLU A 79 -2.07 2.65 -40.55
N GLY A 80 -2.63 3.29 -41.58
CA GLY A 80 -3.17 4.65 -41.48
C GLY A 80 -2.12 5.75 -41.57
N GLY A 81 -2.54 7.01 -41.58
CA GLY A 81 -1.65 8.17 -41.59
C GLY A 81 -2.35 9.38 -40.98
N GLY A 82 -1.71 10.04 -40.03
CA GLY A 82 -2.33 11.08 -39.21
C GLY A 82 -2.84 10.55 -37.87
N PHE A 83 -3.76 11.28 -37.25
CA PHE A 83 -4.34 11.02 -35.92
C PHE A 83 -4.69 9.54 -35.73
N ASN A 84 -4.10 8.92 -34.70
CA ASN A 84 -4.29 7.54 -34.28
C ASN A 84 -3.81 6.46 -35.27
N PRO A 85 -2.50 6.31 -35.51
CA PRO A 85 -1.98 5.16 -36.26
C PRO A 85 -2.32 3.84 -35.54
N VAL A 86 -2.51 2.80 -36.35
CA VAL A 86 -2.99 1.49 -35.89
C VAL A 86 -1.93 0.43 -36.13
N ILE A 87 -1.68 -0.46 -35.17
CA ILE A 87 -0.79 -1.61 -35.32
C ILE A 87 -1.67 -2.86 -35.59
N PRO A 88 -1.71 -3.40 -36.81
CA PRO A 88 -2.36 -4.68 -37.07
C PRO A 88 -1.61 -5.81 -36.38
N LEU A 89 -2.27 -6.54 -35.48
CA LEU A 89 -1.63 -7.58 -34.67
C LEU A 89 -1.35 -8.88 -35.44
N SER A 90 -1.86 -9.02 -36.66
CA SER A 90 -1.51 -10.12 -37.58
C SER A 90 0.00 -10.21 -37.92
N GLN A 91 0.76 -9.13 -37.69
CA GLN A 91 2.21 -9.07 -37.90
C GLN A 91 3.02 -9.58 -36.68
N VAL A 92 2.37 -9.67 -35.52
CA VAL A 92 2.97 -9.89 -34.21
C VAL A 92 2.95 -11.39 -33.87
N ASP A 93 3.99 -11.88 -33.20
CA ASP A 93 3.96 -13.21 -32.59
C ASP A 93 3.23 -13.14 -31.23
N PRO A 94 2.09 -13.83 -31.02
CA PRO A 94 1.37 -13.79 -29.74
C PRO A 94 2.18 -14.37 -28.57
N GLY A 95 3.20 -15.18 -28.84
CA GLY A 95 4.09 -15.73 -27.81
C GLY A 95 5.14 -14.75 -27.30
N LEU A 96 5.27 -13.55 -27.90
CA LEU A 96 6.26 -12.55 -27.52
C LEU A 96 5.61 -11.18 -27.26
N PRO A 97 6.08 -10.40 -26.27
CA PRO A 97 5.57 -9.05 -26.04
C PRO A 97 5.87 -8.10 -27.20
N LEU A 98 4.93 -7.20 -27.48
CA LEU A 98 5.09 -6.07 -28.38
C LEU A 98 5.61 -4.85 -27.60
N PHE A 99 6.64 -4.20 -28.12
CA PHE A 99 7.22 -2.98 -27.55
C PHE A 99 7.07 -1.80 -28.50
N ILE A 100 6.71 -0.65 -27.93
CA ILE A 100 6.70 0.65 -28.60
C ILE A 100 7.59 1.57 -27.78
N ARG A 101 8.72 2.01 -28.34
CA ARG A 101 9.78 2.71 -27.59
C ARG A 101 10.15 4.03 -28.25
N SER A 102 10.31 5.07 -27.45
CA SER A 102 10.97 6.31 -27.86
C SER A 102 12.20 6.57 -27.00
N THR A 103 13.30 6.92 -27.66
CA THR A 103 14.56 7.38 -27.04
C THR A 103 14.88 8.83 -27.45
N ASN A 104 14.09 9.42 -28.32
CA ASN A 104 14.25 10.82 -28.73
C ASN A 104 13.24 11.66 -27.92
N ILE A 105 13.72 12.17 -26.80
CA ILE A 105 12.92 12.96 -25.88
C ILE A 105 13.26 14.44 -26.06
N ASN A 106 12.25 15.31 -25.93
CA ASN A 106 12.47 16.75 -26.00
C ASN A 106 13.51 17.21 -24.95
N SER A 107 14.50 17.99 -25.38
CA SER A 107 15.83 18.11 -24.75
C SER A 107 15.93 18.98 -23.49
N SER A 108 14.82 19.42 -22.90
CA SER A 108 14.83 20.29 -21.72
C SER A 108 14.78 19.46 -20.45
N ALA A 109 15.78 19.51 -19.57
CA ALA A 109 15.84 18.74 -18.31
C ALA A 109 14.53 18.79 -17.48
N LEU A 110 14.20 17.68 -16.79
CA LEU A 110 13.08 17.64 -15.85
C LEU A 110 13.41 18.51 -14.64
N GLN A 111 12.41 19.24 -14.14
CA GLN A 111 12.59 20.14 -13.01
C GLN A 111 13.00 19.34 -11.75
N PRO A 112 13.99 19.79 -10.97
CA PRO A 112 14.31 19.21 -9.67
C PRO A 112 13.16 19.38 -8.68
N ASN A 113 13.05 18.45 -7.73
CA ASN A 113 12.07 18.52 -6.64
C ASN A 113 10.63 18.69 -7.15
N PHE A 114 10.25 17.86 -8.12
CA PHE A 114 8.98 17.96 -8.79
C PHE A 114 8.36 16.58 -8.98
N THR A 115 7.09 16.54 -9.37
CA THR A 115 6.42 15.30 -9.78
C THR A 115 5.81 15.48 -11.16
N TYR A 116 5.76 14.39 -11.91
CA TYR A 116 5.21 14.31 -13.25
C TYR A 116 4.33 13.07 -13.36
N LEU A 117 3.41 13.09 -14.31
CA LEU A 117 2.60 11.95 -14.68
C LEU A 117 3.01 11.49 -16.08
N ALA A 118 3.56 10.28 -16.15
CA ALA A 118 3.72 9.59 -17.41
C ALA A 118 2.38 8.97 -17.79
N THR A 119 1.91 9.25 -18.99
CA THR A 119 0.60 8.78 -19.47
C THR A 119 0.75 8.13 -20.82
N SER A 120 -0.02 7.07 -21.06
CA SER A 120 -0.21 6.49 -22.39
C SER A 120 -1.66 6.14 -22.60
N SER A 121 -2.19 6.59 -23.74
CA SER A 121 -3.54 6.30 -24.20
C SER A 121 -3.44 5.44 -25.46
N VAL A 122 -3.93 4.21 -25.34
CA VAL A 122 -3.92 3.19 -26.38
C VAL A 122 -5.27 2.48 -26.38
N GLN A 123 -5.68 1.93 -27.52
CA GLN A 123 -6.94 1.21 -27.63
C GLN A 123 -6.72 -0.10 -28.37
N PRO A 124 -6.70 -1.25 -27.66
CA PRO A 124 -6.82 -2.53 -28.33
C PRO A 124 -8.25 -2.70 -28.87
N ALA A 125 -8.41 -3.31 -30.05
CA ALA A 125 -9.71 -3.56 -30.66
C ALA A 125 -10.64 -4.39 -29.75
N THR A 126 -10.07 -5.38 -29.08
CA THR A 126 -10.70 -6.09 -27.98
C THR A 126 -9.76 -6.16 -26.79
N GLY A 127 -10.28 -5.87 -25.62
CA GLY A 127 -9.45 -5.82 -24.42
C GLY A 127 -9.07 -7.18 -23.83
N ALA A 128 -9.79 -8.24 -24.20
CA ALA A 128 -9.61 -9.60 -23.67
C ALA A 128 -8.34 -10.31 -24.17
N ILE A 129 -7.57 -9.69 -25.09
CA ILE A 129 -6.36 -10.29 -25.66
C ILE A 129 -5.09 -9.96 -24.87
N LEU A 130 -5.14 -8.97 -23.98
CA LEU A 130 -3.98 -8.48 -23.25
C LEU A 130 -3.89 -9.10 -21.86
N GLN A 131 -2.68 -9.51 -21.49
CA GLN A 131 -2.34 -9.93 -20.13
C GLN A 131 -2.01 -8.69 -19.28
N THR A 132 -2.63 -8.57 -18.10
CA THR A 132 -2.33 -7.52 -17.10
C THR A 132 -1.33 -8.02 -16.04
N GLY A 133 -0.91 -7.13 -15.14
CA GLY A 133 -0.07 -7.44 -13.97
C GLY A 133 1.42 -7.62 -14.24
N ASN A 134 2.14 -8.33 -13.36
CA ASN A 134 3.62 -8.30 -13.31
C ASN A 134 4.34 -9.65 -13.40
N ASP A 135 3.64 -10.74 -13.71
CA ASP A 135 4.20 -12.10 -13.81
C ASP A 135 4.98 -12.37 -15.12
N CYS A 136 5.04 -11.37 -16.00
CA CYS A 136 5.73 -11.43 -17.28
C CYS A 136 7.21 -11.02 -17.18
N ALA A 137 8.00 -11.36 -18.21
CA ALA A 137 9.42 -10.99 -18.30
C ALA A 137 9.62 -9.47 -18.12
N GLY A 138 10.53 -9.08 -17.23
CA GLY A 138 10.75 -7.67 -16.90
C GLY A 138 9.73 -7.09 -15.92
N GLU A 139 8.96 -7.95 -15.24
CA GLU A 139 8.07 -7.63 -14.11
C GLU A 139 6.94 -6.65 -14.46
N LEU A 140 6.49 -6.69 -15.71
CA LEU A 140 5.36 -5.91 -16.25
C LEU A 140 4.78 -6.68 -17.43
N CYS A 141 3.48 -6.97 -17.46
CA CYS A 141 2.82 -7.65 -18.59
C CYS A 141 2.41 -6.67 -19.66
N SER A 142 1.44 -5.80 -19.38
CA SER A 142 1.03 -4.73 -20.28
C SER A 142 0.96 -3.42 -19.51
N GLY A 143 1.52 -2.35 -20.08
CA GLY A 143 1.67 -1.09 -19.36
C GLY A 143 2.71 -0.17 -19.99
N ILE A 144 3.15 0.82 -19.22
CA ILE A 144 4.24 1.71 -19.57
C ILE A 144 5.43 1.54 -18.64
N LYS A 145 6.61 1.84 -19.16
CA LYS A 145 7.85 1.99 -18.41
C LYS A 145 8.58 3.23 -18.89
N THR A 146 8.97 4.08 -17.96
CA THR A 146 9.76 5.27 -18.22
C THR A 146 11.09 5.16 -17.49
N ILE A 147 12.16 5.64 -18.12
CA ILE A 147 13.50 5.65 -17.55
C ILE A 147 13.95 7.10 -17.44
N VAL A 148 14.20 7.55 -16.22
CA VAL A 148 14.77 8.87 -15.93
C VAL A 148 16.24 8.69 -15.60
N ASN A 149 17.08 9.40 -16.33
CA ASN A 149 18.50 9.46 -16.11
C ASN A 149 18.82 10.60 -15.14
N ILE A 150 19.60 10.30 -14.10
CA ILE A 150 20.05 11.24 -13.07
C ILE A 150 21.57 11.18 -12.92
N PRO A 151 22.22 12.20 -12.33
CA PRO A 151 23.60 12.06 -11.86
C PRO A 151 23.76 10.86 -10.92
N ALA A 152 24.85 10.10 -11.07
CA ALA A 152 25.23 9.06 -10.12
C ALA A 152 26.00 9.65 -8.92
N GLU A 153 26.25 8.82 -7.90
CA GLU A 153 27.12 9.17 -6.77
C GLU A 153 28.55 9.46 -7.24
N GLU A 154 29.06 8.65 -8.18
CA GLU A 154 30.36 8.86 -8.78
C GLU A 154 30.34 10.04 -9.76
N PRO A 155 31.21 11.05 -9.59
CA PRO A 155 31.22 12.23 -10.45
C PRO A 155 31.43 11.90 -11.93
N GLY A 156 30.48 12.34 -12.76
CA GLY A 156 30.50 12.14 -14.22
C GLY A 156 29.77 10.88 -14.70
N GLU A 157 29.37 10.01 -13.79
CA GLU A 157 28.52 8.86 -14.09
C GLU A 157 27.03 9.20 -14.01
N ARG A 158 26.20 8.31 -14.54
CA ARG A 158 24.74 8.43 -14.60
C ARG A 158 24.08 7.21 -13.99
N ALA A 159 22.98 7.42 -13.28
CA ALA A 159 22.12 6.37 -12.78
C ALA A 159 20.73 6.48 -13.40
N ALA A 160 20.05 5.35 -13.52
CA ALA A 160 18.68 5.28 -14.03
C ALA A 160 17.67 5.07 -12.89
N ARG A 161 16.51 5.72 -13.00
CA ARG A 161 15.32 5.46 -12.22
C ARG A 161 14.23 4.97 -13.18
N ALA A 162 13.70 3.78 -12.95
CA ALA A 162 12.63 3.24 -13.78
C ALA A 162 11.29 3.39 -13.06
N TYR A 163 10.29 3.94 -13.73
CA TYR A 163 8.92 4.06 -13.21
C TYR A 163 8.00 3.30 -14.16
N SER A 164 7.12 2.47 -13.62
CA SER A 164 6.20 1.65 -14.42
C SER A 164 4.76 1.93 -14.02
N GLY A 165 3.84 1.72 -14.95
CA GLY A 165 2.41 1.76 -14.69
C GLY A 165 1.76 0.61 -15.44
N SER A 166 1.04 -0.24 -14.72
CA SER A 166 0.31 -1.35 -15.33
C SER A 166 -1.00 -0.91 -15.97
N LEU A 167 -1.39 -1.64 -17.01
CA LEU A 167 -2.73 -1.54 -17.59
C LEU A 167 -3.75 -2.15 -16.62
N ASP A 168 -4.79 -1.40 -16.28
CA ASP A 168 -5.93 -1.89 -15.51
C ASP A 168 -6.85 -2.79 -16.36
N SER A 169 -7.62 -3.62 -15.67
CA SER A 169 -8.42 -4.74 -16.15
C SER A 169 -9.61 -4.41 -17.08
N ASP A 170 -9.94 -3.15 -17.35
CA ASP A 170 -11.05 -2.76 -18.25
C ASP A 170 -10.54 -2.19 -19.60
N PRO A 171 -10.64 -2.94 -20.72
CA PRO A 171 -9.63 -2.80 -21.75
C PRO A 171 -10.20 -2.31 -23.10
N VAL A 172 -11.33 -1.58 -23.08
CA VAL A 172 -11.89 -0.93 -24.29
C VAL A 172 -11.26 0.45 -24.55
N PHE A 173 -10.67 1.07 -23.52
CA PHE A 173 -9.84 2.26 -23.64
C PHE A 173 -8.77 2.22 -22.55
N ALA A 174 -7.55 1.86 -22.95
CA ALA A 174 -6.43 1.70 -22.04
C ALA A 174 -5.78 3.06 -21.80
N TYR A 175 -6.02 3.63 -20.62
CA TYR A 175 -5.33 4.81 -20.14
C TYR A 175 -4.42 4.40 -18.98
N ILE A 176 -3.12 4.43 -19.24
CA ILE A 176 -2.09 3.92 -18.34
C ILE A 176 -1.34 5.12 -17.77
N GLU A 177 -1.14 5.13 -16.45
CA GLU A 177 -0.43 6.20 -15.76
C GLU A 177 0.69 5.65 -14.88
N ALA A 178 1.79 6.39 -14.79
CA ALA A 178 2.86 6.17 -13.83
C ALA A 178 3.34 7.51 -13.28
N CYS A 179 3.47 7.61 -11.96
CA CYS A 179 3.94 8.83 -11.32
C CYS A 179 5.49 8.85 -11.28
N ILE A 180 6.08 9.95 -11.73
CA ILE A 180 7.52 10.18 -11.74
C ILE A 180 7.84 11.27 -10.72
N THR A 181 8.54 10.90 -9.66
CA THR A 181 9.07 11.87 -8.69
C THR A 181 10.53 12.15 -8.99
N THR A 182 10.84 13.41 -9.28
CA THR A 182 12.20 13.82 -9.55
C THR A 182 12.98 14.15 -8.28
N GLU A 183 14.28 13.90 -8.31
CA GLU A 183 15.18 14.19 -7.20
C GLU A 183 15.68 15.65 -7.27
N ARG A 184 16.53 16.07 -6.32
CA ARG A 184 17.09 17.43 -6.24
C ARG A 184 18.07 17.82 -7.34
N PHE A 185 18.31 16.95 -8.31
CA PHE A 185 19.36 17.12 -9.32
C PHE A 185 18.90 18.01 -10.48
N GLU A 186 19.69 19.02 -10.83
CA GLU A 186 19.39 19.95 -11.94
C GLU A 186 19.53 19.32 -13.34
N SER A 187 20.21 18.18 -13.46
CA SER A 187 20.57 17.59 -14.75
C SER A 187 19.98 16.20 -14.93
N GLN A 188 18.67 16.09 -14.79
CA GLN A 188 17.91 14.86 -14.94
C GLN A 188 16.97 14.96 -16.15
N PHE A 189 16.75 13.85 -16.84
CA PHE A 189 15.93 13.83 -18.05
C PHE A 189 15.33 12.45 -18.27
N LEU A 190 14.15 12.41 -18.88
CA LEU A 190 13.58 11.19 -19.42
C LEU A 190 14.48 10.72 -20.56
N GLU A 191 15.01 9.52 -20.41
CA GLU A 191 15.87 8.83 -21.37
C GLU A 191 15.03 7.97 -22.31
N GLU A 192 14.05 7.26 -21.75
CA GLU A 192 13.22 6.34 -22.52
C GLU A 192 11.76 6.36 -22.07
N PHE A 193 10.87 6.22 -23.05
CA PHE A 193 9.46 5.93 -22.85
C PHE A 193 9.12 4.63 -23.60
N ILE A 194 8.62 3.63 -22.88
CA ILE A 194 8.36 2.29 -23.39
C ILE A 194 6.90 1.94 -23.08
N ILE A 195 6.19 1.46 -24.09
CA ILE A 195 4.88 0.81 -23.94
C ILE A 195 5.09 -0.67 -24.22
N LYS A 196 4.56 -1.52 -23.35
CA LYS A 196 4.63 -2.97 -23.47
C LYS A 196 3.22 -3.54 -23.56
N PHE A 197 3.02 -4.48 -24.47
CA PHE A 197 1.84 -5.34 -24.52
C PHE A 197 2.25 -6.80 -24.50
N THR A 198 1.74 -7.54 -23.52
CA THR A 198 1.82 -9.01 -23.50
C THR A 198 0.44 -9.57 -23.78
N PHE A 199 0.37 -10.64 -24.57
CA PHE A 199 -0.89 -11.24 -24.99
C PHE A 199 -1.21 -12.48 -24.16
N GLU A 200 -2.50 -12.72 -23.93
CA GLU A 200 -2.97 -13.91 -23.24
C GLU A 200 -2.52 -15.20 -23.95
N PRO A 201 -2.11 -16.26 -23.22
CA PRO A 201 -1.68 -17.51 -23.82
C PRO A 201 -2.73 -18.10 -24.77
N GLY A 202 -2.38 -18.20 -26.06
CA GLY A 202 -3.27 -18.74 -27.08
C GLY A 202 -4.26 -17.72 -27.68
N ALA A 203 -4.07 -16.43 -27.41
CA ALA A 203 -4.84 -15.36 -28.05
C ALA A 203 -4.76 -15.44 -29.59
N ASP A 204 -5.91 -15.28 -30.25
CA ASP A 204 -5.99 -15.13 -31.70
C ASP A 204 -5.90 -13.64 -32.06
N LEU A 205 -4.78 -13.26 -32.69
CA LEU A 205 -4.51 -11.88 -33.10
C LEU A 205 -5.05 -11.57 -34.51
N ALA A 206 -5.72 -12.53 -35.16
CA ALA A 206 -6.21 -12.35 -36.52
C ALA A 206 -7.37 -11.34 -36.58
N GLY A 207 -7.12 -10.20 -37.23
CA GLY A 207 -8.10 -9.13 -37.36
C GLY A 207 -8.17 -8.19 -36.16
N GLU A 208 -7.32 -8.41 -35.15
CA GLU A 208 -7.15 -7.52 -34.02
C GLU A 208 -6.11 -6.42 -34.33
N ASP A 209 -6.26 -5.28 -33.65
CA ASP A 209 -5.37 -4.14 -33.78
C ASP A 209 -5.19 -3.37 -32.47
N ILE A 210 -4.16 -2.51 -32.43
CA ILE A 210 -3.92 -1.55 -31.35
C ILE A 210 -3.81 -0.15 -31.95
N SER A 211 -4.72 0.75 -31.57
CA SER A 211 -4.68 2.16 -31.93
C SER A 211 -3.86 2.97 -30.93
N LEU A 212 -2.98 3.86 -31.41
CA LEU A 212 -2.11 4.69 -30.58
C LEU A 212 -2.60 6.14 -30.54
N PHE A 213 -2.95 6.68 -29.37
CA PHE A 213 -3.51 8.04 -29.28
C PHE A 213 -2.49 9.03 -28.75
N TYR A 214 -1.91 8.72 -27.59
CA TYR A 214 -1.06 9.65 -26.89
C TYR A 214 -0.07 8.95 -25.97
N SER A 215 1.13 9.51 -25.83
CA SER A 215 2.09 9.15 -24.80
C SER A 215 2.95 10.36 -24.44
N GLY A 216 3.08 10.66 -23.15
CA GLY A 216 3.75 11.86 -22.68
C GLY A 216 4.12 11.81 -21.21
N VAL A 217 4.94 12.77 -20.78
CA VAL A 217 5.21 13.06 -19.37
C VAL A 217 4.81 14.50 -19.09
N GLU A 218 3.83 14.68 -18.21
CA GLU A 218 3.17 15.96 -17.97
C GLU A 218 3.29 16.39 -16.51
N PRO A 219 3.51 17.69 -16.24
CA PRO A 219 3.45 18.21 -14.88
C PRO A 219 1.99 18.20 -14.39
N PRO A 220 1.76 18.04 -13.07
CA PRO A 220 0.41 18.14 -12.51
C PRO A 220 -0.20 19.52 -12.78
N TRP A 221 -1.51 19.51 -13.06
CA TRP A 221 -2.28 20.71 -13.31
C TRP A 221 -2.52 21.48 -12.00
N GLY A 222 -1.55 22.30 -11.61
CA GLY A 222 -1.66 23.12 -10.40
C GLY A 222 -0.35 23.39 -9.68
N GLY A 223 0.73 22.69 -10.05
CA GLY A 223 2.04 22.79 -9.39
C GLY A 223 2.26 21.72 -8.32
N VAL A 224 3.34 21.87 -7.56
CA VAL A 224 3.77 20.93 -6.52
C VAL A 224 4.20 21.72 -5.29
N ASP A 225 3.64 21.36 -4.14
CA ASP A 225 3.98 21.92 -2.83
C ASP A 225 5.00 21.02 -2.15
N THR A 226 6.24 21.49 -2.07
CA THR A 226 7.34 20.71 -1.52
C THR A 226 7.54 20.97 -0.03
N PHE A 227 7.89 19.95 0.74
CA PHE A 227 8.17 20.09 2.17
C PHE A 227 9.37 19.22 2.61
N SER A 228 10.09 19.70 3.63
CA SER A 228 11.21 18.99 4.26
C SER A 228 11.06 18.86 5.79
N THR A 229 10.03 19.49 6.34
CA THR A 229 9.62 19.44 7.75
C THR A 229 8.10 19.57 7.78
N ILE A 230 7.47 19.02 8.80
CA ILE A 230 6.04 19.19 9.07
C ILE A 230 5.89 19.84 10.45
N VAL A 231 5.18 20.97 10.51
CA VAL A 231 4.93 21.67 11.77
C VAL A 231 3.43 21.71 11.99
N PHE A 232 2.97 21.15 13.12
CA PHE A 232 1.58 21.13 13.52
C PHE A 232 1.22 22.40 14.28
N PRO A 233 0.38 23.30 13.73
CA PRO A 233 0.00 24.53 14.42
C PRO A 233 -0.71 24.26 15.75
N GLU A 234 -0.58 25.15 16.74
CA GLU A 234 -1.16 24.92 18.07
C GLU A 234 -2.68 24.71 18.06
N TRP A 235 -3.39 25.33 17.13
CA TRP A 235 -4.85 25.19 17.05
C TRP A 235 -5.32 23.79 16.60
N THR A 236 -4.41 22.96 16.06
CA THR A 236 -4.68 21.53 15.75
C THR A 236 -4.61 20.65 17.00
N ASN A 237 -4.12 21.19 18.12
CA ASN A 237 -3.95 20.47 19.37
C ASN A 237 -5.28 20.25 20.09
N THR A 238 -5.58 18.99 20.41
CA THR A 238 -6.74 18.59 21.21
C THR A 238 -6.33 18.08 22.61
N GLY A 239 -5.08 18.34 23.02
CA GLY A 239 -4.49 18.00 24.30
C GLY A 239 -3.18 17.25 24.14
N THR A 240 -3.25 15.95 23.88
CA THR A 240 -2.07 15.09 23.62
C THR A 240 -1.95 14.68 22.16
N VAL A 241 -2.88 15.14 21.32
CA VAL A 241 -3.01 14.77 19.92
C VAL A 241 -3.17 16.03 19.09
N HIS A 242 -2.36 16.17 18.05
CA HIS A 242 -2.56 17.14 16.99
C HIS A 242 -3.25 16.47 15.81
N GLU A 243 -4.31 17.08 15.31
CA GLU A 243 -5.00 16.66 14.08
C GLU A 243 -4.85 17.76 13.04
N GLY A 244 -3.85 17.62 12.17
CA GLY A 244 -3.52 18.61 11.15
C GLY A 244 -3.80 18.06 9.76
N HIS A 245 -4.69 18.72 9.01
CA HIS A 245 -4.82 18.43 7.59
C HIS A 245 -3.55 18.88 6.85
N ILE A 246 -3.21 18.19 5.77
CA ILE A 246 -1.97 18.44 5.03
C ILE A 246 -1.86 19.90 4.56
N ILE A 247 -3.00 20.50 4.20
CA ILE A 247 -3.10 21.90 3.79
C ILE A 247 -2.78 22.90 4.92
N ASP A 248 -3.00 22.49 6.17
CA ASP A 248 -2.79 23.32 7.35
C ASP A 248 -1.33 23.29 7.82
N VAL A 249 -0.68 22.12 7.68
CA VAL A 249 0.70 21.92 8.11
C VAL A 249 1.72 22.19 6.99
N ILE A 250 1.28 22.10 5.73
CA ILE A 250 2.03 22.48 4.53
C ILE A 250 1.15 23.44 3.72
N PRO A 251 1.21 24.76 4.00
CA PRO A 251 0.37 25.73 3.33
C PRO A 251 0.62 25.74 1.81
N PRO A 252 -0.41 25.50 0.98
CA PRO A 252 -0.24 25.33 -0.44
C PRO A 252 0.21 26.65 -1.08
N GLN A 253 1.28 26.58 -1.86
CA GLN A 253 1.73 27.60 -2.80
C GLN A 253 1.16 27.33 -4.20
N SER A 254 0.66 26.12 -4.42
CA SER A 254 0.14 25.60 -5.67
C SER A 254 -1.38 25.41 -5.61
N PHE A 255 -2.05 25.38 -6.76
CA PHE A 255 -3.49 25.10 -6.82
C PHE A 255 -3.80 23.59 -6.82
N GLY A 256 -2.78 22.75 -7.04
CA GLY A 256 -2.96 21.33 -7.39
C GLY A 256 -3.15 20.36 -6.22
N ALA A 257 -3.02 20.80 -4.96
CA ALA A 257 -3.01 19.93 -3.78
C ALA A 257 -2.07 18.72 -3.92
N VAL A 258 -0.96 18.90 -4.63
CA VAL A 258 0.08 17.89 -4.83
C VAL A 258 1.24 18.20 -3.91
N TYR A 259 1.53 17.29 -2.97
CA TYR A 259 2.54 17.48 -1.94
C TYR A 259 3.71 16.53 -2.15
N LEU A 260 4.94 17.06 -2.10
CA LEU A 260 6.16 16.28 -2.29
C LEU A 260 7.12 16.43 -1.11
N GLY A 261 7.34 15.33 -0.38
CA GLY A 261 8.36 15.23 0.64
C GLY A 261 9.76 15.15 0.03
N LEU A 262 10.66 16.05 0.43
CA LEU A 262 12.00 16.18 -0.13
C LEU A 262 13.07 15.41 0.65
N TYR A 263 14.03 14.88 -0.10
CA TYR A 263 15.33 14.46 0.42
C TYR A 263 16.15 15.72 0.77
N ALA A 264 16.21 16.05 2.06
CA ALA A 264 16.83 17.28 2.55
C ALA A 264 18.32 17.11 2.90
N ASP A 265 18.85 15.89 2.93
CA ASP A 265 20.26 15.65 3.26
C ASP A 265 21.20 16.13 2.11
N THR A 266 22.43 16.48 2.48
CA THR A 266 23.47 16.90 1.54
C THR A 266 24.15 15.75 0.80
N THR A 267 24.03 14.52 1.30
CA THR A 267 24.57 13.28 0.72
C THR A 267 23.82 12.81 -0.51
N TYR A 268 24.38 11.85 -1.26
CA TYR A 268 23.67 11.23 -2.39
C TYR A 268 22.52 10.34 -1.87
N PRO A 269 21.28 10.46 -2.39
CA PRO A 269 20.17 9.61 -1.96
C PRO A 269 20.47 8.14 -2.21
N GLY A 270 20.43 7.33 -1.15
CA GLY A 270 20.75 5.91 -1.24
C GLY A 270 20.37 5.13 0.01
N PRO A 271 20.46 3.79 -0.01
CA PRO A 271 20.06 2.95 1.11
C PRO A 271 20.91 3.16 2.38
N GLN A 272 22.10 3.75 2.24
CA GLN A 272 22.99 4.10 3.37
C GLN A 272 22.84 5.56 3.82
N ALA A 273 22.06 6.34 3.09
CA ALA A 273 21.87 7.78 3.28
C ALA A 273 20.38 8.09 3.10
N ILE A 274 19.62 7.87 4.16
CA ILE A 274 18.17 8.14 4.21
C ILE A 274 17.98 9.53 4.80
N SER A 275 17.15 10.35 4.15
CA SER A 275 16.73 11.64 4.70
C SER A 275 15.44 11.48 5.47
N TYR A 276 15.35 12.15 6.63
CA TYR A 276 14.14 12.14 7.45
C TYR A 276 13.45 13.51 7.41
N ILE A 277 12.19 13.50 7.01
CA ILE A 277 11.25 14.58 7.25
C ILE A 277 10.76 14.41 8.69
N GLU A 278 10.94 15.44 9.50
CA GLU A 278 10.54 15.42 10.90
C GLU A 278 9.24 16.20 11.10
N ALA A 279 8.34 15.61 11.88
CA ALA A 279 7.06 16.20 12.29
C ALA A 279 7.13 16.67 13.74
N PHE A 280 6.80 17.94 14.00
CA PHE A 280 6.81 18.54 15.34
C PHE A 280 5.54 19.35 15.61
N PRO A 281 5.10 19.48 16.87
CA PRO A 281 4.20 20.56 17.27
C PRO A 281 4.90 21.93 17.13
N GLU A 282 4.14 22.98 16.85
CA GLU A 282 4.63 24.36 16.83
C GLU A 282 5.16 24.80 18.20
N GLU A 283 4.45 24.43 19.27
CA GLU A 283 4.92 24.60 20.64
C GLU A 283 5.67 23.34 21.10
N GLU A 284 6.95 23.50 21.43
CA GLU A 284 7.78 22.40 21.92
C GLU A 284 7.20 21.76 23.20
N ALA A 285 6.82 20.49 23.10
CA ALA A 285 6.29 19.72 24.22
C ALA A 285 7.37 18.80 24.83
N PRO A 286 7.57 18.79 26.17
CA PRO A 286 8.58 17.94 26.82
C PRO A 286 8.18 16.47 26.89
N LEU A 287 6.94 16.13 26.54
CA LEU A 287 6.43 14.78 26.47
C LEU A 287 6.07 14.44 25.02
N PRO A 288 6.28 13.18 24.57
CA PRO A 288 5.76 12.72 23.29
C PRO A 288 4.26 12.99 23.15
N GLN A 289 3.89 13.42 21.96
CA GLN A 289 2.51 13.67 21.53
C GLN A 289 2.25 12.86 20.26
N VAL A 290 0.97 12.68 19.93
CA VAL A 290 0.54 12.04 18.69
C VAL A 290 0.26 13.12 17.65
N LEU A 291 0.86 12.99 16.47
CA LEU A 291 0.75 13.92 15.36
C LEU A 291 0.05 13.23 14.19
N ASN A 292 -1.24 13.52 13.99
CA ASN A 292 -2.05 12.94 12.92
C ASN A 292 -2.02 13.85 11.70
N LEU A 293 -1.23 13.48 10.68
CA LEU A 293 -1.20 14.12 9.38
C LEU A 293 -2.36 13.58 8.52
N VAL A 294 -3.43 14.36 8.38
CA VAL A 294 -4.59 13.98 7.57
C VAL A 294 -4.40 14.44 6.13
N THR A 295 -4.48 13.51 5.18
CA THR A 295 -4.47 13.78 3.74
C THR A 295 -5.86 13.59 3.18
N ASP A 296 -6.49 14.68 2.78
CA ASP A 296 -7.90 14.69 2.36
C ASP A 296 -8.11 14.27 0.91
N ASP A 297 -9.38 14.02 0.58
CA ASP A 297 -9.87 13.94 -0.79
C ASP A 297 -9.23 15.02 -1.68
N PHE A 298 -8.85 14.64 -2.90
CA PHE A 298 -8.17 15.49 -3.90
C PHE A 298 -6.71 15.85 -3.61
N ALA A 299 -6.19 15.58 -2.41
CA ALA A 299 -4.75 15.70 -2.17
C ALA A 299 -4.01 14.52 -2.79
N SER A 300 -2.79 14.77 -3.25
CA SER A 300 -1.86 13.70 -3.64
C SER A 300 -0.55 13.84 -2.88
N LEU A 301 -0.07 12.75 -2.27
CA LEU A 301 1.15 12.75 -1.48
C LEU A 301 2.22 11.88 -2.10
N TYR A 302 3.42 12.46 -2.24
CA TYR A 302 4.60 11.87 -2.84
C TYR A 302 5.80 12.04 -1.91
N PHE A 303 6.76 11.15 -2.03
CA PHE A 303 8.07 11.27 -1.37
C PHE A 303 9.16 11.01 -2.40
N GLN A 304 10.24 11.80 -2.34
CA GLN A 304 11.44 11.51 -3.10
C GLN A 304 12.05 10.17 -2.64
N PRO A 305 12.76 9.44 -3.53
CA PRO A 305 13.50 8.24 -3.14
C PRO A 305 14.36 8.46 -1.89
N PHE A 306 14.42 7.44 -1.02
CA PHE A 306 15.19 7.45 0.23
C PHE A 306 14.79 8.56 1.22
N THR A 307 13.53 8.98 1.20
CA THR A 307 12.95 9.95 2.14
C THR A 307 11.94 9.27 3.05
N GLN A 308 12.06 9.44 4.36
CA GLN A 308 11.17 8.84 5.36
C GLN A 308 10.58 9.91 6.27
N LEU A 309 9.40 9.63 6.82
CA LEU A 309 8.77 10.47 7.84
C LEU A 309 9.08 9.93 9.24
N ARG A 310 9.35 10.81 10.20
CA ARG A 310 9.40 10.44 11.62
C ARG A 310 8.91 11.55 12.52
N GLY A 311 8.55 11.19 13.74
CA GLY A 311 8.34 12.17 14.80
C GLY A 311 9.62 12.88 15.16
N GLY A 312 9.53 14.19 15.32
CA GLY A 312 10.57 15.00 15.92
C GLY A 312 10.88 14.62 17.37
N LEU A 313 12.02 15.07 17.89
CA LEU A 313 12.36 14.87 19.31
C LEU A 313 11.45 15.71 20.22
N ALA A 314 10.99 15.12 21.31
CA ALA A 314 10.32 15.86 22.38
C ALA A 314 11.30 16.87 23.04
N ALA A 315 10.78 17.98 23.53
CA ALA A 315 11.59 19.07 24.07
C ALA A 315 12.50 18.60 25.22
N GLY A 316 13.80 18.85 25.09
CA GLY A 316 14.79 18.45 26.10
C GLY A 316 15.12 16.95 26.14
N SER A 317 14.60 16.16 25.19
CA SER A 317 14.93 14.74 25.01
C SER A 317 15.91 14.54 23.86
N ASP A 318 16.80 13.56 24.00
CA ASP A 318 17.76 13.12 22.98
C ASP A 318 17.33 11.85 22.24
N SER A 319 16.24 11.22 22.69
CA SER A 319 15.85 9.86 22.26
C SER A 319 14.35 9.67 22.07
N LEU A 320 13.52 10.26 22.94
CA LEU A 320 12.06 10.22 22.82
C LEU A 320 11.58 11.09 21.65
N ARG A 321 10.82 10.48 20.75
CA ARG A 321 10.20 11.11 19.60
C ARG A 321 8.68 11.15 19.72
N HIS A 322 8.05 12.10 19.05
CA HIS A 322 6.61 12.12 18.85
C HIS A 322 6.15 10.90 18.02
N GLU A 323 4.88 10.54 18.18
CA GLU A 323 4.22 9.56 17.31
C GLU A 323 3.63 10.27 16.11
N VAL A 324 3.71 9.67 14.92
CA VAL A 324 3.20 10.25 13.69
C VAL A 324 2.30 9.25 12.99
N ASN A 325 1.07 9.66 12.72
CA ASN A 325 0.13 8.86 11.94
C ASN A 325 -0.15 9.58 10.62
N ILE A 326 0.15 8.93 9.50
CA ILE A 326 -0.27 9.38 8.18
C ILE A 326 -1.67 8.82 7.93
N ILE A 327 -2.68 9.68 7.85
CA ILE A 327 -4.08 9.30 7.67
C ILE A 327 -4.50 9.60 6.23
N SER A 328 -4.71 8.55 5.43
CA SER A 328 -5.25 8.64 4.07
C SER A 328 -6.77 8.76 4.15
N ASN A 329 -7.31 9.97 4.10
CA ASN A 329 -8.73 10.27 4.11
C ASN A 329 -9.21 10.64 2.71
N GLY A 330 -9.03 9.71 1.76
CA GLY A 330 -9.44 9.90 0.37
C GLY A 330 -8.37 10.40 -0.60
N ALA A 331 -7.16 10.67 -0.11
CA ALA A 331 -6.04 11.09 -0.93
C ALA A 331 -5.50 10.00 -1.87
N SER A 332 -4.80 10.43 -2.91
CA SER A 332 -4.04 9.53 -3.80
C SER A 332 -2.57 9.51 -3.42
N TYR A 333 -2.03 8.32 -3.17
CA TYR A 333 -0.63 8.10 -2.88
C TYR A 333 0.04 7.49 -4.08
N CYS A 334 1.08 8.15 -4.58
CA CYS A 334 1.97 7.54 -5.57
C CYS A 334 3.23 7.09 -4.86
N ILE A 335 3.42 5.78 -4.85
CA ILE A 335 4.56 5.09 -4.26
C ILE A 335 5.56 4.90 -5.40
N GLY A 336 6.73 5.54 -5.28
CA GLY A 336 7.77 5.62 -6.31
C GLY A 336 8.41 4.28 -6.66
N SER A 337 9.62 4.31 -7.22
CA SER A 337 10.23 3.11 -7.81
C SER A 337 11.18 2.33 -6.89
N ILE A 338 11.62 2.88 -5.75
CA ILE A 338 12.65 2.25 -4.92
C ILE A 338 12.35 2.53 -3.43
N ILE A 339 11.96 1.48 -2.69
CA ILE A 339 11.75 1.45 -1.22
C ILE A 339 11.26 2.80 -0.69
N ASP A 340 10.01 3.13 -0.97
CA ASP A 340 9.59 4.51 -0.89
C ASP A 340 9.27 4.95 0.55
N LEU A 341 8.65 4.10 1.37
CA LEU A 341 8.25 4.49 2.72
C LEU A 341 8.41 3.36 3.74
N VAL A 342 9.29 3.59 4.71
CA VAL A 342 9.44 2.74 5.88
C VAL A 342 8.77 3.41 7.07
N PHE A 343 7.79 2.72 7.63
CA PHE A 343 7.10 3.04 8.86
C PHE A 343 7.81 2.29 9.99
N ASP A 344 8.46 3.02 10.88
CA ASP A 344 9.31 2.44 11.92
C ASP A 344 8.88 2.96 13.30
N GLY A 345 8.56 2.03 14.21
CA GLY A 345 8.27 2.33 15.60
C GLY A 345 7.05 3.21 15.78
N THR A 346 7.27 4.51 15.99
CA THR A 346 6.21 5.49 16.30
C THR A 346 5.59 6.13 15.06
N VAL A 347 5.80 5.56 13.87
CA VAL A 347 5.25 6.08 12.60
C VAL A 347 4.30 5.05 12.02
N ASN A 348 3.03 5.42 11.78
CA ASN A 348 2.00 4.50 11.29
C ASN A 348 1.27 5.04 10.05
N PHE A 349 0.62 4.14 9.33
CA PHE A 349 -0.27 4.47 8.22
C PHE A 349 -1.71 4.06 8.54
N VAL A 350 -2.65 4.99 8.37
CA VAL A 350 -4.08 4.76 8.60
C VAL A 350 -4.85 5.02 7.32
N TYR A 351 -5.38 3.97 6.72
CA TYR A 351 -6.23 4.04 5.53
C TYR A 351 -7.69 4.27 5.90
N GLN A 352 -8.23 5.43 5.55
CA GLN A 352 -9.65 5.80 5.66
C GLN A 352 -10.35 5.96 4.29
N GLY A 353 -9.59 5.89 3.20
CA GLY A 353 -10.07 5.99 1.83
C GLY A 353 -8.97 6.47 0.89
N GLY A 354 -9.26 6.49 -0.41
CA GLY A 354 -8.34 6.95 -1.45
C GLY A 354 -7.66 5.82 -2.20
N GLN A 355 -6.57 6.14 -2.92
CA GLN A 355 -5.87 5.22 -3.82
C GLN A 355 -4.39 5.07 -3.45
N LEU A 356 -3.85 3.84 -3.55
CA LEU A 356 -2.42 3.56 -3.46
C LEU A 356 -1.92 3.10 -4.83
N ASN A 357 -1.17 3.95 -5.50
CA ASN A 357 -0.61 3.70 -6.83
C ASN A 357 0.86 3.28 -6.70
N PHE A 358 1.17 2.03 -7.02
CA PHE A 358 2.53 1.48 -6.98
C PHE A 358 3.17 1.59 -8.36
N ASN A 359 4.23 2.37 -8.51
CA ASN A 359 4.86 2.62 -9.82
C ASN A 359 5.91 1.57 -10.21
N GLY A 360 5.64 0.31 -9.88
CA GLY A 360 6.49 -0.83 -10.22
C GLY A 360 6.54 -1.96 -9.17
N PRO A 361 7.25 -3.04 -9.50
CA PRO A 361 7.38 -4.22 -8.65
C PRO A 361 8.24 -3.98 -7.38
N THR A 362 9.02 -2.90 -7.35
CA THR A 362 9.92 -2.54 -6.23
C THR A 362 9.37 -1.42 -5.34
N SER A 363 8.22 -0.83 -5.70
CA SER A 363 7.49 0.14 -4.89
C SER A 363 7.08 -0.49 -3.57
N CYS A 364 7.38 0.12 -2.42
CA CYS A 364 7.19 -0.57 -1.14
C CYS A 364 6.71 0.34 -0.01
N LEU A 365 5.70 -0.12 0.73
CA LEU A 365 5.45 0.33 2.10
C LEU A 365 5.90 -0.76 3.06
N MET A 366 6.83 -0.43 3.95
CA MET A 366 7.41 -1.38 4.90
C MET A 366 7.07 -0.96 6.33
N PHE A 367 6.61 -1.90 7.16
CA PHE A 367 6.23 -1.67 8.55
C PHE A 367 7.17 -2.46 9.47
N LEU A 368 7.88 -1.77 10.36
CA LEU A 368 8.92 -2.28 11.26
C LEU A 368 8.72 -1.80 12.70
N ASN A 369 9.34 -2.53 13.62
CA ASN A 369 9.50 -2.23 15.06
C ASN A 369 8.21 -1.80 15.78
N GLY A 370 7.09 -2.46 15.48
CA GLY A 370 5.80 -2.17 16.11
C GLY A 370 4.90 -1.21 15.36
N SER A 371 5.33 -0.66 14.22
CA SER A 371 4.48 0.20 13.41
C SER A 371 3.29 -0.54 12.79
N GLU A 372 2.28 0.23 12.42
CA GLU A 372 0.98 -0.30 12.01
C GLU A 372 0.54 0.19 10.63
N LEU A 373 -0.01 -0.73 9.84
CA LEU A 373 -0.93 -0.45 8.75
C LEU A 373 -2.36 -0.68 9.25
N ARG A 374 -3.11 0.40 9.43
CA ARG A 374 -4.47 0.37 9.95
C ARG A 374 -5.49 0.63 8.84
N VAL A 375 -6.46 -0.26 8.67
CA VAL A 375 -7.62 -0.05 7.79
C VAL A 375 -8.79 0.43 8.66
N GLY A 376 -9.36 1.58 8.33
CA GLY A 376 -10.46 2.19 9.09
C GLY A 376 -11.74 1.35 9.11
N ASP A 377 -12.66 1.69 10.02
CA ASP A 377 -13.95 1.01 10.14
C ASP A 377 -14.75 1.08 8.82
N GLY A 378 -15.26 -0.07 8.37
CA GLY A 378 -16.06 -0.21 7.14
C GLY A 378 -15.29 0.02 5.84
N GLN A 379 -13.96 0.22 5.88
CA GLN A 379 -13.16 0.49 4.69
C GLN A 379 -12.74 -0.79 3.97
N SER A 380 -12.55 -0.69 2.65
CA SER A 380 -11.98 -1.76 1.83
C SER A 380 -10.67 -1.26 1.22
N LEU A 381 -9.54 -1.73 1.74
CA LEU A 381 -8.23 -1.45 1.17
C LEU A 381 -7.88 -2.51 0.13
N HIS A 382 -7.69 -2.09 -1.11
CA HIS A 382 -7.06 -2.88 -2.16
C HIS A 382 -5.58 -2.50 -2.20
N TYR A 383 -4.72 -3.37 -1.65
CA TYR A 383 -3.29 -3.16 -1.58
C TYR A 383 -2.60 -3.82 -2.78
N GLY A 384 -2.00 -2.98 -3.62
CA GLY A 384 -1.39 -3.38 -4.90
C GLY A 384 -2.37 -3.31 -6.07
N SER A 385 -1.80 -3.32 -7.28
CA SER A 385 -2.54 -3.38 -8.54
C SER A 385 -1.98 -4.52 -9.37
N ASP A 386 -2.72 -5.63 -9.46
CA ASP A 386 -2.33 -6.80 -10.26
C ASP A 386 -0.88 -7.31 -10.08
N GLY A 387 -0.44 -7.44 -8.84
CA GLY A 387 0.89 -7.95 -8.50
C GLY A 387 1.91 -6.86 -8.19
N GLU A 388 1.66 -5.60 -8.61
CA GLU A 388 2.59 -4.48 -8.38
C GLU A 388 2.67 -4.06 -6.91
N GLY A 389 3.88 -3.63 -6.53
CA GLY A 389 4.21 -3.20 -5.18
C GLY A 389 4.56 -4.32 -4.20
N ILE A 390 5.11 -3.91 -3.06
CA ILE A 390 5.56 -4.78 -1.97
C ILE A 390 4.98 -4.26 -0.65
N LEU A 391 4.28 -5.13 0.07
CA LEU A 391 3.96 -4.94 1.49
C LEU A 391 5.07 -5.58 2.34
N GLY A 392 5.93 -4.77 2.94
CA GLY A 392 6.97 -5.23 3.85
C GLY A 392 6.48 -5.31 5.29
N LEU A 393 6.63 -6.45 5.96
CA LEU A 393 6.28 -6.64 7.37
C LEU A 393 7.47 -7.19 8.15
N GLY A 394 7.91 -6.48 9.18
CA GLY A 394 9.06 -6.86 10.01
C GLY A 394 8.73 -6.99 11.49
N LEU A 395 9.74 -6.75 12.33
CA LEU A 395 9.67 -6.97 13.78
C LEU A 395 8.49 -6.24 14.41
N GLY A 396 7.55 -6.97 14.99
CA GLY A 396 6.48 -6.37 15.78
C GLY A 396 5.40 -5.66 14.96
N SER A 397 5.50 -5.59 13.63
CA SER A 397 4.56 -4.82 12.81
C SER A 397 3.15 -5.40 12.83
N TRP A 398 2.14 -4.54 12.73
CA TRP A 398 0.74 -4.93 12.72
C TRP A 398 -0.01 -4.52 11.46
N LEU A 399 -0.83 -5.44 10.97
CA LEU A 399 -2.00 -5.11 10.16
C LEU A 399 -3.20 -4.99 11.12
N VAL A 400 -3.82 -3.82 11.16
CA VAL A 400 -4.94 -3.53 12.08
C VAL A 400 -6.19 -3.24 11.27
N LEU A 401 -7.11 -4.19 11.22
CA LEU A 401 -8.38 -4.02 10.53
C LEU A 401 -9.42 -3.42 11.49
N GLY A 402 -10.11 -2.38 11.05
CA GLY A 402 -11.26 -1.77 11.72
C GLY A 402 -12.52 -2.65 11.62
N LYS A 403 -13.59 -2.30 12.33
CA LYS A 403 -14.84 -3.09 12.31
C LYS A 403 -15.43 -3.13 10.91
N GLY A 404 -15.79 -4.33 10.45
CA GLY A 404 -16.41 -4.50 9.12
C GLY A 404 -15.49 -4.14 7.96
N SER A 405 -14.18 -4.04 8.19
CA SER A 405 -13.21 -3.67 7.16
C SER A 405 -12.65 -4.88 6.43
N ARG A 406 -12.20 -4.64 5.20
CA ARG A 406 -11.58 -5.63 4.32
C ARG A 406 -10.23 -5.12 3.84
N MET A 407 -9.23 -5.99 3.85
CA MET A 407 -7.95 -5.75 3.21
C MET A 407 -7.72 -6.86 2.20
N GLU A 408 -7.65 -6.48 0.92
CA GLU A 408 -7.30 -7.37 -0.17
C GLU A 408 -5.88 -7.06 -0.60
N VAL A 409 -4.99 -8.05 -0.48
CA VAL A 409 -3.60 -7.94 -0.90
C VAL A 409 -3.45 -8.71 -2.21
N ASN A 410 -3.16 -8.01 -3.29
CA ASN A 410 -3.00 -8.61 -4.61
C ASN A 410 -1.60 -8.32 -5.18
N ASN A 411 -0.57 -8.47 -4.35
CA ASN A 411 0.83 -8.28 -4.69
C ASN A 411 1.79 -9.06 -3.76
N ARG A 412 3.08 -8.73 -3.79
CA ARG A 412 4.11 -9.39 -2.98
C ARG A 412 4.06 -8.92 -1.53
N VAL A 413 3.91 -9.86 -0.60
CA VAL A 413 4.11 -9.63 0.83
C VAL A 413 5.47 -10.18 1.24
N VAL A 414 6.32 -9.33 1.79
CA VAL A 414 7.66 -9.69 2.23
C VAL A 414 7.72 -9.66 3.76
N LEU A 415 7.94 -10.82 4.36
CA LEU A 415 8.30 -10.94 5.77
C LEU A 415 9.79 -10.64 5.93
N TRP A 416 10.09 -9.43 6.40
CA TRP A 416 11.43 -8.86 6.46
C TRP A 416 12.20 -9.28 7.73
N ASN A 417 13.12 -10.23 7.55
CA ASN A 417 13.90 -10.83 8.63
C ASN A 417 15.31 -10.23 8.77
N HIS A 418 15.39 -8.98 9.24
CA HIS A 418 16.66 -8.26 9.37
C HIS A 418 17.37 -8.44 10.72
N GLU A 419 16.73 -9.08 11.71
CA GLU A 419 17.32 -9.35 13.01
C GLU A 419 17.16 -10.82 13.43
N LEU A 420 18.24 -11.39 13.98
CA LEU A 420 18.28 -12.74 14.54
C LEU A 420 17.56 -12.76 15.90
N SER A 421 16.22 -12.77 15.89
CA SER A 421 15.42 -12.89 17.10
C SER A 421 14.18 -13.77 16.85
N PRO A 422 13.89 -14.75 17.74
CA PRO A 422 12.62 -15.50 17.70
C PRO A 422 11.38 -14.59 17.81
N GLY A 423 11.55 -13.38 18.35
CA GLY A 423 10.51 -12.37 18.48
C GLY A 423 10.24 -11.58 17.20
N ASN A 424 11.01 -11.79 16.13
CA ASN A 424 10.81 -11.13 14.84
C ASN A 424 9.59 -11.72 14.14
N GLN A 425 8.42 -11.12 14.38
CA GLN A 425 7.10 -11.62 13.97
C GLN A 425 6.24 -10.46 13.50
N ALA A 426 5.39 -10.70 12.50
CA ALA A 426 4.34 -9.80 12.09
C ALA A 426 2.98 -10.30 12.59
N TYR A 427 2.02 -9.40 12.77
CA TYR A 427 0.75 -9.70 13.41
C TYR A 427 -0.45 -9.12 12.67
N VAL A 428 -1.57 -9.83 12.72
CA VAL A 428 -2.89 -9.31 12.36
C VAL A 428 -3.92 -9.91 13.32
N ALA A 429 -4.94 -9.13 13.68
CA ALA A 429 -6.08 -9.64 14.45
C ALA A 429 -7.36 -9.48 13.62
N LEU A 430 -8.09 -10.59 13.45
CA LEU A 430 -9.30 -10.66 12.66
C LEU A 430 -10.50 -10.98 13.56
N GLY A 431 -11.19 -9.92 13.99
CA GLY A 431 -12.46 -9.96 14.69
C GLY A 431 -13.66 -10.14 13.75
N PRO A 432 -14.88 -10.26 14.30
CA PRO A 432 -16.09 -10.50 13.51
C PRO A 432 -16.31 -9.43 12.42
N GLY A 433 -16.53 -9.89 11.19
CA GLY A 433 -16.74 -9.04 10.02
C GLY A 433 -15.47 -8.42 9.42
N GLN A 434 -14.29 -8.78 9.93
CA GLN A 434 -13.01 -8.35 9.36
C GLN A 434 -12.46 -9.40 8.41
N GLU A 435 -11.94 -8.97 7.27
CA GLU A 435 -11.47 -9.87 6.22
C GLU A 435 -10.07 -9.50 5.74
N LEU A 436 -9.14 -10.46 5.78
CA LEU A 436 -7.86 -10.39 5.08
C LEU A 436 -7.89 -11.39 3.92
N VAL A 437 -7.72 -10.89 2.70
CA VAL A 437 -7.81 -11.69 1.46
C VAL A 437 -6.51 -11.58 0.68
N PHE A 438 -5.92 -12.72 0.33
CA PHE A 438 -4.80 -12.84 -0.60
C PHE A 438 -5.37 -13.12 -1.99
N GLY A 439 -5.19 -12.16 -2.91
CA GLY A 439 -5.71 -12.23 -4.27
C GLY A 439 -4.94 -13.16 -5.19
N PRO A 440 -5.40 -13.38 -6.44
CA PRO A 440 -4.81 -14.35 -7.38
C PRO A 440 -3.34 -14.11 -7.74
N ARG A 441 -2.87 -12.86 -7.65
CA ARG A 441 -1.48 -12.48 -7.95
C ARG A 441 -0.66 -12.19 -6.69
N SER A 442 -1.21 -12.52 -5.52
CA SER A 442 -0.50 -12.36 -4.27
C SER A 442 0.57 -13.45 -4.11
N SER A 443 1.65 -13.08 -3.43
CA SER A 443 2.66 -14.03 -2.96
C SER A 443 3.12 -13.62 -1.57
N LEU A 444 3.61 -14.59 -0.80
CA LEU A 444 4.12 -14.36 0.54
C LEU A 444 5.48 -15.01 0.69
N GLU A 445 6.51 -14.21 0.94
CA GLU A 445 7.88 -14.71 1.01
C GLU A 445 8.61 -14.17 2.25
N ARG A 446 9.69 -14.85 2.63
CA ARG A 446 10.64 -14.36 3.64
C ARG A 446 11.88 -13.85 2.95
N ILE A 447 12.34 -12.66 3.33
CA ILE A 447 13.61 -12.09 2.87
C ILE A 447 14.39 -11.63 4.10
N GLY A 448 15.67 -11.99 4.20
CA GLY A 448 16.52 -11.53 5.30
C GLY A 448 17.77 -12.37 5.54
N PHE A 449 18.46 -12.12 6.66
CA PHE A 449 19.71 -12.80 7.03
C PHE A 449 19.54 -14.29 7.29
N THR A 450 18.34 -14.70 7.71
CA THR A 450 17.97 -16.10 7.85
C THR A 450 16.62 -16.36 7.22
N GLU A 451 16.51 -17.46 6.48
CA GLU A 451 15.23 -17.96 5.96
C GLU A 451 14.32 -18.54 7.07
N GLU A 452 14.85 -18.66 8.29
CA GLU A 452 14.14 -19.12 9.48
C GLU A 452 13.80 -17.93 10.40
N GLY A 453 12.58 -17.92 10.96
CA GLY A 453 12.25 -17.09 12.13
C GLY A 453 10.94 -16.31 12.02
N ILE A 454 10.77 -15.50 10.97
CA ILE A 454 9.61 -14.61 10.85
C ILE A 454 8.38 -15.32 10.28
N MET A 455 7.23 -15.09 10.91
CA MET A 455 5.92 -15.58 10.49
C MET A 455 4.90 -14.45 10.53
N LEU A 456 3.85 -14.59 9.71
CA LEU A 456 2.63 -13.80 9.86
C LEU A 456 1.71 -14.51 10.88
N ASN A 457 1.52 -13.91 12.04
CA ASN A 457 0.66 -14.43 13.10
C ASN A 457 -0.74 -13.83 12.97
N VAL A 458 -1.72 -14.68 12.66
CA VAL A 458 -3.10 -14.27 12.40
C VAL A 458 -3.97 -14.71 13.58
N TYR A 459 -4.41 -13.76 14.40
CA TYR A 459 -5.36 -14.02 15.49
C TYR A 459 -6.78 -14.11 14.95
N MET A 460 -7.31 -15.33 14.87
CA MET A 460 -8.61 -15.67 14.29
C MET A 460 -9.75 -15.48 15.31
N ASN A 461 -10.04 -14.22 15.68
CA ASN A 461 -11.03 -13.83 16.69
C ASN A 461 -12.48 -13.72 16.14
N GLY A 462 -12.81 -14.51 15.10
CA GLY A 462 -14.13 -14.53 14.47
C GLY A 462 -14.21 -13.81 13.11
N GLY A 463 -13.09 -13.29 12.60
CA GLY A 463 -12.97 -12.79 11.23
C GLY A 463 -12.58 -13.86 10.21
N HIS A 464 -12.31 -13.43 8.98
CA HIS A 464 -12.03 -14.30 7.84
C HIS A 464 -10.63 -14.04 7.27
N LEU A 465 -9.88 -15.12 7.06
CA LEU A 465 -8.65 -15.13 6.28
C LEU A 465 -8.91 -15.98 5.03
N ASP A 466 -8.75 -15.39 3.86
CA ASP A 466 -8.71 -16.09 2.58
C ASP A 466 -7.28 -16.09 2.04
N ASP A 467 -6.63 -17.24 2.12
CA ASP A 467 -5.29 -17.50 1.59
C ASP A 467 -5.29 -18.56 0.49
N THR A 468 -6.44 -18.77 -0.16
CA THR A 468 -6.64 -19.83 -1.16
C THR A 468 -5.80 -19.65 -2.42
N HIS A 469 -5.38 -18.43 -2.71
CA HIS A 469 -4.51 -18.10 -3.83
C HIS A 469 -3.01 -18.24 -3.52
N LEU A 470 -2.62 -18.43 -2.26
CA LEU A 470 -1.25 -18.73 -1.89
C LEU A 470 -0.91 -20.20 -2.11
N SER A 471 0.32 -20.49 -2.53
CA SER A 471 0.83 -21.86 -2.60
C SER A 471 1.00 -22.48 -1.21
N PRO A 472 1.07 -23.81 -1.08
CA PRO A 472 1.25 -24.47 0.22
C PRO A 472 2.51 -24.03 0.98
N ALA A 473 3.59 -23.69 0.27
CA ALA A 473 4.83 -23.19 0.87
C ALA A 473 4.65 -21.80 1.49
N GLU A 474 3.87 -20.95 0.84
CA GLU A 474 3.55 -19.58 1.29
C GLU A 474 2.55 -19.61 2.43
N GLN A 475 1.51 -20.46 2.35
CA GLN A 475 0.57 -20.68 3.46
C GLN A 475 1.26 -21.18 4.74
N ALA A 476 2.36 -21.93 4.60
CA ALA A 476 3.16 -22.38 5.74
C ALA A 476 3.89 -21.23 6.48
N LEU A 477 3.93 -20.02 5.90
CA LEU A 477 4.44 -18.81 6.55
C LEU A 477 3.41 -18.12 7.44
N ILE A 478 2.15 -18.59 7.41
CA ILE A 478 1.03 -18.06 8.18
C ILE A 478 0.74 -18.94 9.40
N LYS A 479 0.90 -18.37 10.59
CA LYS A 479 0.49 -19.03 11.84
C LYS A 479 -0.90 -18.54 12.25
N ARG A 480 -1.91 -19.39 12.07
CA ARG A 480 -3.27 -19.15 12.57
C ARG A 480 -3.33 -19.41 14.07
N ILE A 481 -3.74 -18.41 14.82
CA ILE A 481 -3.89 -18.45 16.27
C ILE A 481 -5.37 -18.23 16.57
N TYR A 482 -6.07 -19.30 16.90
CA TYR A 482 -7.44 -19.19 17.36
C TYR A 482 -7.42 -18.78 18.84
N PRO A 483 -8.35 -17.94 19.31
CA PRO A 483 -8.56 -17.80 20.73
C PRO A 483 -8.73 -19.22 21.30
N PRO A 484 -8.22 -19.49 22.51
CA PRO A 484 -8.47 -20.77 23.14
C PRO A 484 -9.97 -20.99 23.05
N GLN A 485 -10.38 -21.98 22.25
CA GLN A 485 -11.77 -22.39 22.28
C GLN A 485 -12.03 -22.64 23.75
N GLY A 486 -13.08 -22.02 24.29
CA GLY A 486 -13.49 -22.32 25.64
C GLY A 486 -13.75 -23.81 25.70
N GLU A 487 -12.72 -24.60 26.02
CA GLU A 487 -12.93 -25.86 26.68
C GLU A 487 -13.74 -25.44 27.89
N PRO A 488 -15.00 -25.90 28.02
CA PRO A 488 -15.76 -25.59 29.20
C PRO A 488 -14.87 -26.02 30.37
N SER A 489 -14.52 -25.05 31.21
CA SER A 489 -13.73 -25.33 32.39
C SER A 489 -14.32 -26.55 33.07
N PRO A 490 -13.52 -27.57 33.42
CA PRO A 490 -14.05 -28.78 34.05
C PRO A 490 -14.86 -28.46 35.32
N LEU A 491 -14.63 -27.28 35.90
CA LEU A 491 -15.29 -26.78 37.10
C LEU A 491 -16.71 -26.25 36.86
N GLN A 492 -17.04 -25.72 35.67
CA GLN A 492 -18.34 -25.10 35.33
C GLN A 492 -19.07 -24.43 36.52
N PRO A 493 -18.45 -23.47 37.22
CA PRO A 493 -19.02 -22.95 38.44
C PRO A 493 -20.23 -22.04 38.17
N VAL A 494 -21.20 -22.05 39.08
CA VAL A 494 -22.42 -21.26 39.00
C VAL A 494 -22.73 -20.66 40.37
N ILE A 495 -22.93 -19.34 40.42
CA ILE A 495 -23.52 -18.66 41.58
C ILE A 495 -25.03 -18.67 41.41
N SER A 496 -25.76 -19.27 42.35
CA SER A 496 -27.22 -19.31 42.30
C SER A 496 -27.84 -19.52 43.67
N PRO A 497 -28.78 -18.64 44.08
CA PRO A 497 -29.12 -17.36 43.44
C PRO A 497 -27.96 -16.35 43.54
N ASN A 498 -28.00 -15.26 42.76
CA ASN A 498 -27.15 -14.10 43.03
C ASN A 498 -27.39 -13.66 44.49
N PRO A 499 -26.35 -13.52 45.33
CA PRO A 499 -26.54 -13.39 46.78
C PRO A 499 -27.38 -12.17 47.15
N SER A 500 -28.60 -12.42 47.62
CA SER A 500 -29.43 -11.45 48.33
C SER A 500 -29.26 -11.69 49.83
N GLY A 501 -28.37 -10.92 50.48
CA GLY A 501 -28.12 -10.99 51.93
C GLY A 501 -26.77 -11.63 52.32
N GLN A 502 -26.72 -12.22 53.52
CA GLN A 502 -25.50 -12.60 54.25
C GLN A 502 -24.80 -13.88 53.75
N VAL A 503 -25.28 -14.57 52.71
CA VAL A 503 -24.75 -15.90 52.30
C VAL A 503 -24.52 -15.95 50.79
N LEU A 504 -23.30 -16.35 50.40
CA LEU A 504 -22.94 -16.70 49.02
C LEU A 504 -23.13 -18.20 48.82
N SER A 505 -23.97 -18.56 47.85
CA SER A 505 -24.19 -19.94 47.42
C SER A 505 -23.65 -20.13 46.00
N TRP A 506 -22.71 -21.05 45.85
CA TRP A 506 -22.13 -21.40 44.56
C TRP A 506 -22.00 -22.91 44.43
N SER A 507 -22.00 -23.38 43.18
CA SER A 507 -21.82 -24.80 42.89
C SER A 507 -20.81 -24.99 41.77
N VAL A 508 -20.03 -26.06 41.84
CA VAL A 508 -19.00 -26.44 40.89
C VAL A 508 -19.23 -27.91 40.50
N HIS A 509 -19.04 -28.27 39.24
CA HIS A 509 -19.07 -29.67 38.83
C HIS A 509 -17.66 -30.26 38.94
N LEU A 510 -17.51 -31.41 39.59
CA LEU A 510 -16.21 -32.06 39.78
C LEU A 510 -16.23 -33.44 39.11
N PRO A 511 -15.22 -33.79 38.29
CA PRO A 511 -15.17 -35.08 37.61
C PRO A 511 -14.77 -36.25 38.51
N PHE A 512 -14.03 -35.99 39.59
CA PHE A 512 -13.58 -36.96 40.59
C PHE A 512 -13.41 -36.25 41.95
N PRO A 513 -13.21 -36.97 43.07
CA PRO A 513 -13.02 -36.33 44.36
C PRO A 513 -11.71 -35.53 44.36
N GLN A 514 -11.78 -34.25 44.73
CA GLN A 514 -10.63 -33.37 44.74
C GLN A 514 -10.81 -32.17 45.68
N GLU A 515 -9.70 -31.58 46.11
CA GLU A 515 -9.72 -30.36 46.90
C GLU A 515 -10.19 -29.18 46.06
N VAL A 516 -11.11 -28.40 46.60
CA VAL A 516 -11.63 -27.16 46.01
C VAL A 516 -11.25 -26.02 46.94
N ARG A 517 -10.44 -25.09 46.42
CA ARG A 517 -10.11 -23.83 47.09
C ARG A 517 -10.95 -22.73 46.49
N TRP A 518 -11.36 -21.79 47.29
CA TRP A 518 -12.10 -20.64 46.81
C TRP A 518 -11.72 -19.39 47.58
N GLU A 519 -11.79 -18.25 46.92
CA GLU A 519 -11.54 -16.94 47.49
C GLU A 519 -12.53 -15.91 46.94
N VAL A 520 -12.88 -14.94 47.77
CA VAL A 520 -13.67 -13.77 47.37
C VAL A 520 -12.77 -12.56 47.45
N CYS A 521 -12.64 -11.86 46.33
CA CYS A 521 -11.81 -10.66 46.20
C CYS A 521 -12.69 -9.42 45.95
N ASN A 522 -12.20 -8.25 46.39
CA ASN A 522 -12.73 -7.00 45.86
C ASN A 522 -12.27 -6.77 44.41
N LEU A 523 -12.82 -5.74 43.75
CA LEU A 523 -12.45 -5.40 42.36
C LEU A 523 -10.99 -4.99 42.17
N LEU A 524 -10.24 -4.74 43.25
CA LEU A 524 -8.81 -4.45 43.23
C LEU A 524 -7.96 -5.72 43.40
N GLY A 525 -8.58 -6.91 43.42
CA GLY A 525 -7.90 -8.19 43.56
C GLY A 525 -7.42 -8.49 44.98
N GLN A 526 -7.89 -7.74 46.00
CA GLN A 526 -7.53 -8.02 47.39
C GLN A 526 -8.44 -9.13 47.96
N PRO A 527 -7.88 -10.21 48.52
CA PRO A 527 -8.67 -11.31 49.09
C PRO A 527 -9.34 -10.86 50.39
N LEU A 528 -10.64 -11.12 50.49
CA LEU A 528 -11.49 -10.75 51.63
C LEU A 528 -11.96 -11.98 52.42
N LEU A 529 -12.24 -13.08 51.72
CA LEU A 529 -12.64 -14.36 52.29
C LEU A 529 -12.00 -15.48 51.49
N ALA A 530 -11.70 -16.61 52.13
CA ALA A 530 -11.25 -17.81 51.45
C ALA A 530 -11.67 -19.05 52.24
N GLY A 531 -11.71 -20.19 51.54
CA GLY A 531 -11.95 -21.48 52.15
C GLY A 531 -11.41 -22.62 51.29
N GLU A 532 -11.31 -23.78 51.91
CA GLU A 532 -10.86 -25.02 51.27
C GLU A 532 -11.78 -26.16 51.70
N GLU A 533 -12.22 -26.97 50.75
CA GLU A 533 -13.12 -28.09 50.99
C GLU A 533 -12.72 -29.32 50.16
N GLN A 534 -13.12 -30.50 50.62
CA GLN A 534 -13.01 -31.73 49.82
C GLN A 534 -14.30 -31.93 49.04
N GLY A 535 -14.23 -31.73 47.73
CA GLY A 535 -15.36 -31.89 46.82
C GLY A 535 -15.52 -33.34 46.36
N LEU A 536 -16.77 -33.79 46.24
CA LEU A 536 -17.11 -35.11 45.69
C LEU A 536 -17.45 -34.99 44.19
N PRO A 537 -17.33 -36.08 43.41
CA PRO A 537 -17.71 -36.09 42.01
C PRO A 537 -19.17 -35.69 41.81
N GLY A 538 -19.47 -34.98 40.74
CA GLY A 538 -20.78 -34.41 40.47
C GLY A 538 -20.88 -32.93 40.88
N ARG A 539 -22.10 -32.44 41.10
CA ARG A 539 -22.33 -31.05 41.49
C ARG A 539 -22.07 -30.88 42.99
N HIS A 540 -20.97 -30.22 43.33
CA HIS A 540 -20.62 -29.81 44.69
C HIS A 540 -21.15 -28.40 44.93
N THR A 541 -21.84 -28.17 46.04
CA THR A 541 -22.45 -26.87 46.38
C THR A 541 -21.93 -26.39 47.72
N VAL A 542 -21.50 -25.14 47.78
CA VAL A 542 -20.95 -24.50 48.96
C VAL A 542 -21.78 -23.27 49.29
N ALA A 543 -22.12 -23.11 50.57
CA ALA A 543 -22.82 -21.96 51.09
C ALA A 543 -21.98 -21.32 52.21
N THR A 544 -21.49 -20.11 51.97
CA THR A 544 -20.60 -19.39 52.89
C THR A 544 -21.23 -18.08 53.34
N PRO A 545 -21.28 -17.78 54.65
CA PRO A 545 -21.60 -16.45 55.13
C PRO A 545 -20.59 -15.41 54.60
N LEU A 546 -21.07 -14.37 53.92
CA LEU A 546 -20.23 -13.32 53.33
C LEU A 546 -19.73 -12.34 54.41
N GLY A 547 -20.63 -11.78 55.22
CA GLY A 547 -20.25 -10.69 56.14
C GLY A 547 -19.63 -9.47 55.46
N LEU A 548 -19.80 -9.32 54.13
CA LEU A 548 -19.24 -8.24 53.33
C LEU A 548 -20.26 -7.10 53.19
N PRO A 549 -19.81 -5.83 53.05
CA PRO A 549 -20.71 -4.72 52.75
C PRO A 549 -21.31 -4.85 51.34
N ALA A 550 -22.42 -4.16 51.09
CA ALA A 550 -23.02 -4.12 49.76
C ALA A 550 -22.01 -3.60 48.71
N GLY A 551 -21.88 -4.32 47.60
CA GLY A 551 -20.85 -4.03 46.60
C GLY A 551 -20.63 -5.17 45.59
N SER A 552 -19.72 -4.95 44.65
CA SER A 552 -19.34 -5.92 43.62
C SER A 552 -18.07 -6.66 44.02
N TYR A 553 -18.07 -7.98 43.84
CA TYR A 553 -16.99 -8.88 44.24
C TYR A 553 -16.75 -9.93 43.17
N VAL A 554 -15.61 -10.61 43.25
CA VAL A 554 -15.26 -11.74 42.40
C VAL A 554 -15.03 -12.97 43.27
N LEU A 555 -15.72 -14.07 42.97
CA LEU A 555 -15.44 -15.40 43.53
C LEU A 555 -14.48 -16.12 42.60
N THR A 556 -13.31 -16.50 43.08
CA THR A 556 -12.35 -17.34 42.37
C THR A 556 -12.35 -18.74 42.97
N ILE A 557 -12.46 -19.77 42.15
CA ILE A 557 -12.48 -21.19 42.55
C ILE A 557 -11.33 -21.90 41.84
N ALA A 558 -10.49 -22.59 42.60
CA ALA A 558 -9.37 -23.36 42.10
C ALA A 558 -9.48 -24.84 42.52
N SER A 559 -9.35 -25.76 41.56
CA SER A 559 -9.36 -27.20 41.83
C SER A 559 -8.73 -27.98 40.68
N GLY A 560 -7.92 -29.01 41.00
CA GLY A 560 -7.30 -29.87 39.98
C GLY A 560 -6.39 -29.15 38.97
N GLY A 561 -5.84 -27.98 39.32
CA GLY A 561 -5.03 -27.14 38.43
C GLY A 561 -5.82 -26.17 37.54
N ALA A 562 -7.15 -26.24 37.56
CA ALA A 562 -8.04 -25.25 36.92
C ALA A 562 -8.41 -24.13 37.90
N ILE A 563 -8.58 -22.91 37.39
CA ILE A 563 -8.95 -21.71 38.14
C ILE A 563 -10.05 -20.98 37.37
N GLU A 564 -11.16 -20.67 38.02
CA GLU A 564 -12.29 -19.94 37.45
C GLU A 564 -12.71 -18.77 38.31
N SER A 565 -13.17 -17.69 37.68
CA SER A 565 -13.58 -16.47 38.38
C SER A 565 -14.98 -16.03 37.95
N LEU A 566 -15.86 -15.79 38.92
CA LEU A 566 -17.24 -15.39 38.71
C LEU A 566 -17.52 -14.08 39.45
N PRO A 567 -17.93 -13.01 38.74
CA PRO A 567 -18.37 -11.78 39.40
C PRO A 567 -19.74 -11.98 40.05
N PHE A 568 -19.97 -11.32 41.19
CA PHE A 568 -21.27 -11.25 41.84
C PHE A 568 -21.49 -9.91 42.55
N ILE A 569 -22.76 -9.61 42.84
CA ILE A 569 -23.14 -8.40 43.58
C ILE A 569 -23.71 -8.84 44.93
N CYS A 570 -23.08 -8.39 46.02
CA CYS A 570 -23.64 -8.52 47.36
C CYS A 570 -24.68 -7.41 47.54
N GLN A 571 -25.96 -7.78 47.56
CA GLN A 571 -27.04 -6.85 47.88
C GLN A 571 -27.24 -6.76 49.41
N PRO A 572 -27.69 -5.60 49.94
CA PRO A 572 -27.89 -5.39 51.38
C PRO A 572 -28.89 -6.35 52.02
#